data_AF-A0A540WZE0-F1
#
_entry.id   AF-A0A540WZE0-F1
#
_cell.length_a   1.000
_cell.length_b   1.000
_cell.length_c   1.000
_cell.angle_alpha   90.00
_cell.angle_beta   90.00
_cell.angle_gamma   90.00
#
_symmetry.space_group_name_H-M   'P 1'
#
loop_
_entity.id
_entity.type
_entity.pdbx_description
1 polymer ?
#
loop_
_entity_poly.entity_id
_entity_poly.type
_entity_poly.pdbx_seq_one_letter_code
_entity_poly.pdbx_strand_id
1 'polypeptide(L)'
;MSETPTTQLLALFQANDLHFDSAEDAWARAEHLSPLLGWVVAHFPDEWAFQTCSAWLSLCAERIQGARPSAERFAQACSGAHPRQAHIVASKLGDVRNASILARKPAAAAFADAASHLAEVWAAVTTGEVDEETDPWARARGASQAMVTAWLEHQGLGSKDNPGRQKAQGELLDLLRQARQAGGLAET
;
A
#
# COMPACT_ATOMS: atom_id res chain seq x y z
N MET A 1 -22.96 9.55 -9.58
CA MET A 1 -21.71 9.96 -10.23
C MET A 1 -20.61 9.57 -9.27
N SER A 2 -19.72 8.65 -9.66
CA SER A 2 -18.57 8.28 -8.81
C SER A 2 -17.67 9.52 -8.68
N GLU A 3 -17.34 9.91 -7.46
CA GLU A 3 -16.30 10.92 -7.24
C GLU A 3 -14.99 10.42 -7.84
N THR A 4 -14.22 11.31 -8.46
CA THR A 4 -12.88 10.95 -8.92
C THR A 4 -11.98 10.69 -7.71
N PRO A 5 -10.98 9.80 -7.80
CA PRO A 5 -10.02 9.59 -6.71
C PRO A 5 -9.41 10.90 -6.19
N THR A 6 -9.16 11.86 -7.08
CA THR A 6 -8.65 13.20 -6.76
C THR A 6 -9.65 14.01 -5.93
N THR A 7 -10.93 14.02 -6.28
CA THR A 7 -11.97 14.69 -5.48
C THR A 7 -12.02 14.12 -4.06
N GLN A 8 -12.00 12.79 -3.93
CA GLN A 8 -12.05 12.13 -2.64
C GLN A 8 -10.79 12.37 -1.79
N LEU A 9 -9.61 12.39 -2.42
CA LEU A 9 -8.36 12.75 -1.74
C LEU A 9 -8.44 14.15 -1.10
N LEU A 10 -8.86 15.14 -1.90
CA LEU A 10 -8.96 16.52 -1.44
C LEU A 10 -10.04 16.67 -0.34
N ALA A 11 -11.18 15.99 -0.49
CA ALA A 11 -12.23 15.95 0.53
C ALA A 11 -11.75 15.33 1.85
N LEU A 12 -10.95 14.25 1.79
CA LEU A 12 -10.36 13.63 2.98
C LEU A 12 -9.42 14.58 3.71
N PHE A 13 -8.58 15.33 3.00
CA PHE A 13 -7.72 16.32 3.61
C PHE A 13 -8.53 17.49 4.19
N GLN A 14 -9.51 18.00 3.45
CA GLN A 14 -10.37 19.09 3.89
C GLN A 14 -11.14 18.73 5.16
N ALA A 15 -11.63 17.48 5.27
CA ALA A 15 -12.31 16.98 6.48
C ALA A 15 -11.40 16.94 7.72
N ASN A 16 -10.09 17.06 7.54
CA ASN A 16 -9.09 17.13 8.62
C ASN A 16 -8.42 18.52 8.70
N ASP A 17 -9.09 19.56 8.19
CA ASP A 17 -8.63 20.96 8.16
C ASP A 17 -7.34 21.20 7.35
N LEU A 18 -6.97 20.26 6.47
CA LEU A 18 -5.82 20.37 5.57
C LEU A 18 -6.29 20.76 4.16
N HIS A 19 -5.75 21.86 3.64
CA HIS A 19 -6.16 22.40 2.35
C HIS A 19 -5.02 22.27 1.32
N PHE A 20 -5.35 21.69 0.16
CA PHE A 20 -4.45 21.54 -0.98
C PHE A 20 -5.17 22.00 -2.25
N ASP A 21 -4.43 22.63 -3.15
CA ASP A 21 -4.99 23.20 -4.38
C ASP A 21 -5.26 22.12 -5.46
N SER A 22 -4.57 20.98 -5.36
CA SER A 22 -4.67 19.86 -6.31
C SER A 22 -4.13 18.55 -5.70
N ALA A 23 -4.34 17.43 -6.38
CA ALA A 23 -3.71 16.15 -5.99
C ALA A 23 -2.18 16.25 -6.00
N GLU A 24 -1.58 16.96 -6.97
CA GLU A 24 -0.13 17.15 -7.01
C GLU A 24 0.40 17.98 -5.84
N ASP A 25 -0.33 19.03 -5.46
CA ASP A 25 0.00 19.84 -4.28
C ASP A 25 -0.04 18.98 -2.99
N ALA A 26 -1.07 18.13 -2.87
CA ALA A 26 -1.16 17.16 -1.78
C ALA A 26 0.00 16.16 -1.79
N TRP A 27 0.37 15.60 -2.95
CA TRP A 27 1.52 14.71 -3.07
C TRP A 27 2.85 15.36 -2.67
N ALA A 28 3.03 16.62 -3.04
CA ALA A 28 4.25 17.37 -2.73
C ALA A 28 4.39 17.70 -1.25
N ARG A 29 3.28 17.96 -0.54
CA ARG A 29 3.33 18.60 0.79
C ARG A 29 2.66 17.83 1.93
N ALA A 30 1.70 16.95 1.64
CA ALA A 30 1.01 16.22 2.70
C ALA A 30 1.96 15.25 3.41
N GLU A 31 1.84 15.10 4.73
CA GLU A 31 2.65 14.16 5.52
C GLU A 31 1.91 12.85 5.85
N HIS A 32 0.79 12.58 5.15
CA HIS A 32 -0.12 11.51 5.49
C HIS A 32 -0.03 10.37 4.47
N LEU A 33 0.56 9.24 4.89
CA LEU A 33 0.74 8.05 4.05
C LEU A 33 -0.59 7.47 3.55
N SER A 34 -1.57 7.27 4.44
CA SER A 34 -2.80 6.54 4.12
C SER A 34 -3.66 7.20 3.04
N PRO A 35 -3.93 8.53 3.06
CA PRO A 35 -4.65 9.19 1.98
C PRO A 35 -3.91 9.11 0.64
N LEU A 36 -2.58 9.30 0.62
CA LEU A 36 -1.82 9.25 -0.63
C LEU A 36 -1.73 7.84 -1.20
N LEU A 37 -1.54 6.81 -0.36
CA LEU A 37 -1.64 5.42 -0.81
C LEU A 37 -3.05 5.07 -1.29
N GLY A 38 -4.08 5.56 -0.60
CA GLY A 38 -5.48 5.38 -1.01
C GLY A 38 -5.76 5.94 -2.39
N TRP A 39 -5.22 7.12 -2.69
CA TRP A 39 -5.32 7.72 -4.02
C TRP A 39 -4.67 6.84 -5.11
N VAL A 40 -3.49 6.25 -4.85
CA VAL A 40 -2.87 5.30 -5.81
C VAL A 40 -3.77 4.07 -6.00
N VAL A 41 -4.19 3.44 -4.90
CA VAL A 41 -4.94 2.18 -4.94
C VAL A 41 -6.33 2.35 -5.58
N ALA A 42 -6.94 3.52 -5.42
CA ALA A 42 -8.22 3.87 -6.05
C ALA A 42 -8.15 3.97 -7.59
N HIS A 43 -6.94 4.03 -8.17
CA HIS A 43 -6.74 3.98 -9.62
C HIS A 43 -6.51 2.57 -10.16
N PHE A 44 -6.56 1.51 -9.34
CA PHE A 44 -6.58 0.17 -9.90
C PHE A 44 -7.79 0.02 -10.85
N PRO A 45 -7.61 -0.63 -12.02
CA PRO A 45 -6.48 -1.49 -12.41
C PRO A 45 -5.41 -0.79 -13.28
N ASP A 46 -5.27 0.53 -13.20
CA ASP A 46 -4.27 1.25 -13.98
C ASP A 46 -2.85 0.72 -13.73
N GLU A 47 -2.11 0.52 -14.82
CA GLU A 47 -0.76 -0.06 -14.77
C GLU A 47 0.19 0.79 -13.91
N TRP A 48 0.11 2.12 -14.03
CA TRP A 48 0.95 3.04 -13.26
C TRP A 48 0.72 2.90 -11.75
N ALA A 49 -0.53 2.67 -11.34
CA ALA A 49 -0.90 2.54 -9.94
C ALA A 49 -0.35 1.23 -9.37
N PHE A 50 -0.52 0.12 -10.10
CA PHE A 50 0.06 -1.16 -9.71
C PHE A 50 1.59 -1.09 -9.61
N GLN A 51 2.25 -0.50 -10.63
CA GLN A 51 3.69 -0.34 -10.65
C GLN A 51 4.19 0.50 -9.47
N THR A 52 3.47 1.58 -9.12
CA THR A 52 3.78 2.41 -7.95
C THR A 52 3.70 1.59 -6.65
N CYS A 53 2.63 0.81 -6.44
CA CYS A 53 2.52 -0.06 -5.27
C CYS A 53 3.60 -1.15 -5.24
N SER A 54 3.91 -1.77 -6.38
CA SER A 54 4.93 -2.81 -6.49
C SER A 54 6.33 -2.27 -6.20
N ALA A 55 6.66 -1.09 -6.75
CA ALA A 55 7.92 -0.40 -6.49
C ALA A 55 8.03 0.02 -5.02
N TRP A 56 6.95 0.55 -4.44
CA TRP A 56 6.91 0.92 -3.03
C TRP A 56 7.16 -0.28 -2.10
N LEU A 57 6.48 -1.41 -2.34
CA LEU A 57 6.72 -2.64 -1.59
C LEU A 57 8.17 -3.12 -1.76
N SER A 58 8.74 -3.03 -2.96
CA SER A 58 10.13 -3.41 -3.20
C SER A 58 11.12 -2.54 -2.40
N LEU A 59 10.95 -1.22 -2.43
CA LEU A 59 11.77 -0.28 -1.65
C LEU A 59 11.65 -0.53 -0.13
N CYS A 60 10.43 -0.77 0.37
CA CYS A 60 10.21 -1.12 1.76
C CYS A 60 10.87 -2.47 2.13
N ALA A 61 10.86 -3.44 1.22
CA ALA A 61 11.43 -4.77 1.46
C ALA A 61 12.97 -4.77 1.53
N GLU A 62 13.64 -3.78 0.93
CA GLU A 62 15.09 -3.57 1.11
C GLU A 62 15.44 -3.16 2.55
N ARG A 63 14.47 -2.57 3.27
CA ARG A 63 14.65 -2.05 4.63
C ARG A 63 14.15 -3.01 5.70
N ILE A 64 13.25 -3.94 5.38
CA ILE A 64 12.64 -4.86 6.36
C ILE A 64 13.14 -6.29 6.12
N GLN A 65 13.84 -6.85 7.11
CA GLN A 65 14.35 -8.21 7.02
C GLN A 65 13.21 -9.24 6.83
N GLY A 66 13.32 -10.05 5.77
CA GLY A 66 12.36 -11.11 5.46
C GLY A 66 11.12 -10.65 4.70
N ALA A 67 11.02 -9.37 4.31
CA ALA A 67 9.89 -8.82 3.55
C ALA A 67 9.93 -9.15 2.04
N ARG A 68 11.13 -9.37 1.48
CA ARG A 68 11.35 -9.59 0.04
C ARG A 68 10.42 -10.63 -0.60
N PRO A 69 10.16 -11.82 -0.01
CA PRO A 69 9.24 -12.80 -0.60
C PRO A 69 7.81 -12.28 -0.78
N SER A 70 7.33 -11.38 0.08
CA SER A 70 5.99 -10.78 -0.05
C SER A 70 5.95 -9.74 -1.17
N ALA A 71 6.99 -8.91 -1.29
CA ALA A 71 7.09 -7.92 -2.36
C ALA A 71 7.17 -8.59 -3.75
N GLU A 72 8.04 -9.61 -3.89
CA GLU A 72 8.15 -10.38 -5.14
C GLU A 72 6.85 -11.11 -5.50
N ARG A 73 6.09 -11.55 -4.50
CA ARG A 73 4.81 -12.21 -4.72
C ARG A 73 3.73 -11.22 -5.15
N PHE A 74 3.67 -10.02 -4.55
CA PHE A 74 2.76 -8.97 -5.00
C PHE A 74 3.02 -8.61 -6.47
N ALA A 75 4.30 -8.43 -6.86
CA ALA A 75 4.67 -8.11 -8.24
C ALA A 75 4.17 -9.15 -9.27
N GLN A 76 3.99 -10.41 -8.86
CA GLN A 76 3.43 -11.47 -9.73
C GLN A 76 1.93 -11.29 -10.01
N ALA A 77 1.20 -10.44 -9.27
CA ALA A 77 -0.25 -10.26 -9.43
C ALA A 77 -0.63 -9.58 -10.76
N CYS A 78 0.27 -8.79 -11.35
CA CYS A 78 0.05 -8.12 -12.64
C CYS A 78 0.54 -8.95 -13.84
N SER A 79 0.96 -10.22 -13.66
CA SER A 79 1.40 -11.02 -14.81
C SER A 79 0.22 -11.23 -15.78
N GLY A 80 0.27 -10.57 -16.96
CA GLY A 80 -0.77 -10.56 -17.99
C GLY A 80 -1.10 -11.93 -18.62
N ALA A 81 -0.56 -13.02 -18.09
CA ALA A 81 -0.85 -14.37 -18.53
C ALA A 81 -2.21 -14.90 -18.01
N HIS A 82 -2.67 -14.48 -16.83
CA HIS A 82 -3.84 -15.12 -16.20
C HIS A 82 -4.71 -14.17 -15.34
N PRO A 83 -6.01 -13.99 -15.65
CA PRO A 83 -6.90 -13.12 -14.88
C PRO A 83 -7.17 -13.59 -13.43
N ARG A 84 -6.83 -14.85 -13.08
CA ARG A 84 -6.95 -15.37 -11.71
C ARG A 84 -5.66 -15.28 -10.88
N GLN A 85 -4.59 -14.72 -11.45
CA GLN A 85 -3.30 -14.66 -10.77
C GLN A 85 -3.36 -13.78 -9.50
N ALA A 86 -4.16 -12.72 -9.53
CA ALA A 86 -4.31 -11.80 -8.41
C ALA A 86 -4.91 -12.48 -7.15
N HIS A 87 -5.98 -13.26 -7.29
CA HIS A 87 -6.56 -14.05 -6.18
C HIS A 87 -5.59 -15.07 -5.59
N ILE A 88 -4.87 -15.76 -6.48
CA ILE A 88 -3.84 -16.72 -6.08
C ILE A 88 -2.73 -16.01 -5.29
N VAL A 89 -2.34 -14.81 -5.71
CA VAL A 89 -1.33 -14.00 -5.02
C VAL A 89 -1.84 -13.53 -3.66
N ALA A 90 -3.06 -12.98 -3.57
CA ALA A 90 -3.66 -12.55 -2.31
C ALA A 90 -3.73 -13.70 -1.29
N SER A 91 -4.26 -14.86 -1.70
CA SER A 91 -4.29 -16.05 -0.84
C SER A 91 -2.90 -16.49 -0.38
N LYS A 92 -1.92 -16.52 -1.28
CA LYS A 92 -0.54 -16.92 -0.95
C LYS A 92 0.19 -15.89 -0.07
N LEU A 93 -0.19 -14.62 -0.09
CA LEU A 93 0.33 -13.62 0.85
C LEU A 93 -0.17 -13.90 2.27
N GLY A 94 -1.42 -14.36 2.41
CA GLY A 94 -1.94 -14.90 3.67
C GLY A 94 -1.12 -16.08 4.21
N ASP A 95 -0.70 -17.00 3.34
CA ASP A 95 0.19 -18.11 3.73
C ASP A 95 1.57 -17.61 4.20
N VAL A 96 2.16 -16.63 3.51
CA VAL A 96 3.45 -16.02 3.89
C VAL A 96 3.35 -15.33 5.25
N ARG A 97 2.25 -14.64 5.52
CA ARG A 97 1.95 -14.04 6.83
C ARG A 97 1.92 -15.11 7.92
N ASN A 98 1.14 -16.17 7.72
CA ASN A 98 1.00 -17.25 8.70
C ASN A 98 2.33 -17.96 8.97
N ALA A 99 3.11 -18.26 7.92
CA ALA A 99 4.44 -18.85 8.06
C ALA A 99 5.40 -17.94 8.84
N SER A 100 5.34 -16.62 8.61
CA SER A 100 6.16 -15.64 9.32
C SER A 100 5.80 -15.54 10.80
N ILE A 101 4.50 -15.62 11.14
CA ILE A 101 4.03 -15.69 12.54
C ILE A 101 4.59 -16.93 13.23
N LEU A 102 4.47 -18.11 12.60
CA LEU A 102 5.00 -19.37 13.14
C LEU A 102 6.53 -19.31 13.32
N ALA A 103 7.23 -18.64 12.41
CA ALA A 103 8.67 -18.41 12.47
C ALA A 103 9.09 -17.27 13.43
N ARG A 104 8.14 -16.66 14.17
CA ARG A 104 8.37 -15.52 15.09
C ARG A 104 9.05 -14.33 14.40
N LYS A 105 8.61 -14.00 13.19
CA LYS A 105 9.07 -12.85 12.39
C LYS A 105 7.93 -11.82 12.23
N PRO A 106 7.62 -11.04 13.29
CA PRO A 106 6.44 -10.15 13.29
C PRO A 106 6.52 -9.06 12.22
N ALA A 107 7.71 -8.49 11.97
CA ALA A 107 7.91 -7.51 10.91
C ALA A 107 7.58 -8.06 9.51
N ALA A 108 8.05 -9.27 9.19
CA ALA A 108 7.76 -9.92 7.91
C ALA A 108 6.27 -10.32 7.80
N ALA A 109 5.64 -10.73 8.90
CA ALA A 109 4.21 -11.03 8.94
C ALA A 109 3.36 -9.78 8.65
N ALA A 110 3.65 -8.66 9.31
CA ALA A 110 2.96 -7.38 9.10
C ALA A 110 3.20 -6.82 7.68
N PHE A 111 4.40 -7.02 7.12
CA PHE A 111 4.68 -6.67 5.74
C PHE A 111 3.82 -7.50 4.76
N ALA A 112 3.71 -8.81 4.98
CA ALA A 112 2.88 -9.68 4.16
C ALA A 112 1.39 -9.28 4.22
N ASP A 113 0.92 -8.87 5.39
CA ASP A 113 -0.43 -8.34 5.61
C ASP A 113 -0.67 -7.06 4.79
N ALA A 114 0.30 -6.13 4.80
CA ALA A 114 0.24 -4.91 3.99
C ALA A 114 0.14 -5.21 2.48
N ALA A 115 0.96 -6.14 1.99
CA ALA A 115 0.90 -6.59 0.61
C ALA A 115 -0.43 -7.30 0.27
N SER A 116 -1.01 -8.06 1.22
CA SER A 116 -2.30 -8.74 1.04
C SER A 116 -3.42 -7.75 0.79
N HIS A 117 -3.51 -6.69 1.61
CA HIS A 117 -4.52 -5.64 1.43
C HIS A 117 -4.50 -5.04 0.02
N LEU A 118 -3.31 -4.76 -0.52
CA LEU A 118 -3.18 -4.21 -1.87
C LEU A 118 -3.53 -5.25 -2.94
N ALA A 119 -3.12 -6.50 -2.75
CA ALA A 119 -3.39 -7.60 -3.69
C ALA A 119 -4.90 -7.93 -3.76
N GLU A 120 -5.61 -7.82 -2.64
CA GLU A 120 -7.06 -8.04 -2.57
C GLU A 120 -7.84 -7.00 -3.39
N VAL A 121 -7.49 -5.72 -3.30
CA VAL A 121 -8.11 -4.67 -4.15
C VAL A 121 -7.80 -4.93 -5.62
N TRP A 122 -6.53 -5.20 -5.94
CA TRP A 122 -6.13 -5.51 -7.31
C TRP A 122 -6.90 -6.72 -7.86
N ALA A 123 -7.05 -7.78 -7.07
CA ALA A 123 -7.82 -8.96 -7.44
C ALA A 123 -9.29 -8.61 -7.68
N ALA A 124 -9.95 -7.97 -6.72
CA ALA A 124 -11.37 -7.64 -6.81
C ALA A 124 -11.68 -6.77 -8.03
N VAL A 125 -10.87 -5.75 -8.30
CA VAL A 125 -11.06 -4.87 -9.45
C VAL A 125 -10.82 -5.60 -10.77
N THR A 126 -9.76 -6.42 -10.86
CA THR A 126 -9.42 -7.13 -12.11
C THR A 126 -10.34 -8.33 -12.41
N THR A 127 -11.03 -8.88 -11.41
CA THR A 127 -12.02 -9.95 -11.59
C THR A 127 -13.47 -9.47 -11.60
N GLY A 128 -13.71 -8.19 -11.30
CA GLY A 128 -15.07 -7.62 -11.22
C GLY A 128 -15.84 -8.03 -9.96
N GLU A 129 -15.15 -8.45 -8.91
CA GLU A 129 -15.71 -8.90 -7.62
C GLU A 129 -15.54 -7.84 -6.52
N VAL A 130 -15.67 -6.56 -6.88
CA VAL A 130 -15.56 -5.42 -5.94
C VAL A 130 -16.76 -5.40 -5.00
N ASP A 131 -16.48 -5.25 -3.71
CA ASP A 131 -17.44 -5.19 -2.60
C ASP A 131 -16.96 -4.20 -1.51
N GLU A 132 -17.73 -4.09 -0.42
CA GLU A 132 -17.38 -3.20 0.71
C GLU A 132 -16.08 -3.61 1.40
N GLU A 133 -15.73 -4.90 1.38
CA GLU A 133 -14.50 -5.39 2.00
C GLU A 133 -13.27 -5.05 1.15
N THR A 134 -13.43 -4.79 -0.14
CA THR A 134 -12.34 -4.50 -1.09
C THR A 134 -12.25 -3.02 -1.46
N ASP A 135 -12.87 -2.16 -0.64
CA ASP A 135 -12.77 -0.69 -0.79
C ASP A 135 -11.30 -0.23 -0.82
N PRO A 136 -10.86 0.46 -1.89
CA PRO A 136 -9.49 0.92 -2.07
C PRO A 136 -8.95 1.74 -0.90
N TRP A 137 -9.76 2.62 -0.32
CA TRP A 137 -9.34 3.54 0.74
C TRP A 137 -9.20 2.84 2.09
N ALA A 138 -10.14 1.95 2.42
CA ALA A 138 -10.09 1.11 3.60
C ALA A 138 -8.90 0.15 3.55
N ARG A 139 -8.67 -0.50 2.41
CA ARG A 139 -7.53 -1.42 2.21
C ARG A 139 -6.19 -0.67 2.20
N ALA A 140 -6.11 0.51 1.60
CA ALA A 140 -4.91 1.34 1.67
C ALA A 140 -4.61 1.80 3.11
N ARG A 141 -5.64 2.11 3.92
CA ARG A 141 -5.48 2.38 5.35
C ARG A 141 -4.94 1.17 6.10
N GLY A 142 -5.51 -0.02 5.87
CA GLY A 142 -5.01 -1.29 6.42
C GLY A 142 -3.55 -1.55 6.04
N ALA A 143 -3.22 -1.43 4.76
CA ALA A 143 -1.87 -1.57 4.24
C ALA A 143 -0.87 -0.59 4.89
N SER A 144 -1.26 0.67 5.05
CA SER A 144 -0.44 1.69 5.70
C SER A 144 -0.17 1.34 7.17
N GLN A 145 -1.19 0.90 7.91
CA GLN A 145 -1.05 0.52 9.31
C GLN A 145 -0.19 -0.73 9.50
N ALA A 146 -0.39 -1.73 8.66
CA ALA A 146 0.40 -2.95 8.64
C ALA A 146 1.87 -2.66 8.29
N MET A 147 2.13 -1.79 7.32
CA MET A 147 3.49 -1.41 6.94
C MET A 147 4.20 -0.60 8.04
N VAL A 148 3.51 0.34 8.70
CA VAL A 148 4.06 1.04 9.88
C VAL A 148 4.40 0.05 10.99
N THR A 149 3.52 -0.94 11.22
CA THR A 149 3.79 -2.01 12.20
C THR A 149 5.03 -2.82 11.81
N ALA A 150 5.15 -3.21 10.54
CA ALA A 150 6.31 -3.93 10.02
C ALA A 150 7.62 -3.16 10.25
N TRP A 151 7.59 -1.84 10.02
CA TRP A 151 8.72 -0.94 10.22
C TRP A 151 9.14 -0.86 11.69
N LEU A 152 8.18 -0.69 12.61
CA LEU A 152 8.44 -0.60 14.04
C LEU A 152 8.97 -1.92 14.61
N GLU A 153 8.33 -3.04 14.27
CA GLU A 153 8.77 -4.37 14.68
C GLU A 153 10.18 -4.69 14.17
N HIS A 154 10.52 -4.23 12.95
CA HIS A 154 11.88 -4.38 12.41
C HIS A 154 12.92 -3.62 13.25
N GLN A 155 12.57 -2.43 13.75
CA GLN A 155 13.43 -1.63 14.63
C GLN A 155 13.43 -2.11 16.09
N GLY A 156 12.66 -3.15 16.42
CA GLY A 156 12.48 -3.59 17.81
C GLY A 156 11.69 -2.61 18.67
N LEU A 157 10.94 -1.69 18.04
CA LEU A 157 10.08 -0.72 18.71
C LEU A 157 8.68 -1.31 18.92
N GLY A 158 8.07 -0.98 20.04
CA GLY A 158 6.70 -1.39 20.33
C GLY A 158 5.68 -0.65 19.45
N SER A 159 4.58 -1.32 19.09
CA SER A 159 3.48 -0.76 18.27
C SER A 159 2.78 0.49 18.85
N LYS A 160 3.04 0.82 20.12
CA LYS A 160 2.54 2.00 20.85
C LYS A 160 3.53 3.17 20.92
N ASP A 161 4.70 3.06 20.29
CA ASP A 161 5.68 4.15 20.21
C ASP A 161 5.19 5.25 19.26
N ASN A 162 4.56 6.29 19.80
CA ASN A 162 4.00 7.38 19.00
C ASN A 162 5.06 8.15 18.18
N PRO A 163 6.21 8.58 18.77
CA PRO A 163 7.32 9.12 17.99
C PRO A 163 7.81 8.17 16.89
N GLY A 164 7.98 6.88 17.22
CA GLY A 164 8.36 5.85 16.25
C GLY A 164 7.38 5.77 15.08
N ARG A 165 6.07 5.76 15.36
CA ARG A 165 5.01 5.72 14.35
C ARG A 165 5.06 6.91 13.40
N GLN A 166 5.23 8.12 13.93
CA GLN A 166 5.31 9.33 13.09
C GLN A 166 6.54 9.28 12.18
N LYS A 167 7.70 8.90 12.73
CA LYS A 167 8.92 8.74 11.94
C LYS A 167 8.76 7.67 10.87
N ALA A 168 8.19 6.52 11.20
CA ALA A 168 7.92 5.45 10.25
C ALA A 168 6.97 5.89 9.14
N GLN A 169 5.90 6.64 9.46
CA GLN A 169 4.98 7.18 8.46
C GLN A 169 5.67 8.13 7.48
N GLY A 170 6.53 9.02 7.97
CA GLY A 170 7.32 9.91 7.11
C GLY A 170 8.27 9.15 6.19
N GLU A 171 9.06 8.21 6.73
CA GLU A 171 9.99 7.39 5.94
C GLU A 171 9.26 6.55 4.88
N LEU A 172 8.14 5.92 5.23
CA LEU A 172 7.33 5.13 4.31
C LEU A 172 6.67 5.98 3.22
N LEU A 173 6.27 7.22 3.56
CA LEU A 173 5.73 8.17 2.60
C LEU A 173 6.81 8.63 1.62
N ASP A 174 8.03 8.89 2.08
CA ASP A 174 9.13 9.24 1.19
C ASP A 174 9.48 8.10 0.22
N LEU A 175 9.39 6.85 0.68
CA LEU A 175 9.52 5.69 -0.22
C LEU A 175 8.35 5.60 -1.22
N LEU A 176 7.13 5.96 -0.82
CA LEU A 176 5.97 5.99 -1.73
C LEU A 176 6.16 7.06 -2.82
N ARG A 177 6.65 8.24 -2.44
CA ARG A 177 7.00 9.31 -3.39
C ARG A 177 8.10 8.88 -4.35
N GLN A 178 9.15 8.23 -3.85
CA GLN A 178 10.22 7.67 -4.69
C GLN A 178 9.67 6.64 -5.69
N ALA A 179 8.79 5.74 -5.23
CA ALA A 179 8.15 4.75 -6.10
C ALA A 179 7.33 5.40 -7.22
N ARG A 180 6.56 6.44 -6.89
CA ARG A 180 5.77 7.21 -7.87
C ARG A 180 6.66 7.89 -8.91
N GLN A 181 7.76 8.50 -8.48
CA GLN A 181 8.71 9.19 -9.38
C GLN A 181 9.44 8.20 -10.31
N ALA A 182 9.85 7.05 -9.78
CA ALA A 182 10.54 6.01 -10.57
C ALA A 182 9.65 5.43 -11.67
N GLY A 183 8.33 5.43 -11.48
CA GLY A 183 7.35 4.98 -12.47
C GLY A 183 7.23 5.89 -13.70
N GLY A 184 7.63 7.16 -13.63
CA GLY A 184 7.61 8.09 -14.78
C GLY A 184 6.23 8.34 -15.43
N LEU A 185 5.15 7.79 -14.86
CA LEU A 185 3.80 7.83 -15.40
C LEU A 185 3.04 8.98 -14.72
N ALA A 186 3.00 10.12 -15.39
CA ALA A 186 2.01 11.14 -15.08
C ALA A 186 0.61 10.60 -15.44
N GLU A 187 -0.40 11.00 -14.67
CA GLU A 187 -1.82 10.76 -14.95
C GLU A 187 -2.11 11.35 -16.35
N THR A 188 -2.20 10.50 -17.39
CA THR A 188 -2.45 10.92 -18.79
C THR A 188 -3.93 11.04 -19.07
#